data_AF-A0A2C5XXJ9-F1
#
_entry.id   AF-A0A2C5XXJ9-F1
#
_cell.length_a   1.000
_cell.length_b   1.000
_cell.length_c   1.000
_cell.angle_alpha   90.00
_cell.angle_beta   90.00
_cell.angle_gamma   90.00
#
_symmetry.space_group_name_H-M   'P 1'
#
loop_
_entity.id
_entity.type
_entity.pdbx_description
1 polymer ?
#
loop_
_entity_poly.entity_id
_entity_poly.type
_entity_poly.pdbx_seq_one_letter_code
_entity_poly.pdbx_strand_id
1 'polypeptide(L)'
;MSWKASERLMDTIGHYAKFPATGVSLRQMVQFGDKPSTGTLFRASQFLAEELPIRLAHRVQELQDLPDGLNEMPSVKKVKDWYAQSFEEITQLPRPQLSKQVRDRLMKPAKNSGRPVQQLPEATPNPSIDEGDASGWGGLQSSSCSASASSTNGNGRPRSVARRYFATVDDTGDWPPDLHLYNQRFAQTLHKIKRRHDGVVTTMAQGILEYKRRRQRMQINGSIQSFLDRFYMSRIGIRMLIGQHIALTDQSHHRDPTYVGVICIKTNVKDLAQEAIENARFVCEDHYGLFEAPRIQLVCNPNLDFMYVPGHLSHMLFETLKNSLRAVVEAHGMDKQEFPVTKVIVAEGKEDITIKISDEGGGIPRSAIPLVWTYMYTTVDRTPNLDPDFDKSDFKAPMAGFGYGLPISRLYARYFGGDLKLISMEGYGTDQLNAAGATAPSLVLRKRLKLEREVTERRQVGDAQAVINAAPGDFCRSSDAHEL
;
A
#
# COMPACT_ATOMS: atom_id res chain seq x y z
N MET A 1 0.64 -25.88 -22.98
CA MET A 1 0.25 -24.92 -24.02
C MET A 1 0.42 -23.50 -23.47
N SER A 2 1.05 -22.59 -24.22
CA SER A 2 1.15 -21.18 -23.82
C SER A 2 -0.23 -20.51 -24.02
N TRP A 3 -0.75 -19.85 -22.97
CA TRP A 3 -2.00 -19.09 -23.03
C TRP A 3 -1.89 -17.98 -24.09
N LYS A 4 -2.97 -17.73 -24.83
CA LYS A 4 -3.04 -16.65 -25.83
C LYS A 4 -4.38 -15.92 -25.72
N ALA A 5 -4.34 -14.60 -25.73
CA ALA A 5 -5.53 -13.77 -25.72
C ALA A 5 -6.34 -13.96 -27.01
N SER A 6 -7.65 -14.19 -26.88
CA SER A 6 -8.57 -14.13 -28.03
C SER A 6 -8.90 -12.68 -28.38
N GLU A 7 -9.29 -12.42 -29.63
CA GLU A 7 -9.70 -11.09 -30.07
C GLU A 7 -10.88 -10.54 -29.25
N ARG A 8 -11.90 -11.38 -29.01
CA ARG A 8 -13.06 -11.05 -28.16
C ARG A 8 -12.67 -10.67 -26.72
N LEU A 9 -11.65 -11.32 -26.17
CA LEU A 9 -11.14 -10.99 -24.83
C LEU A 9 -10.52 -9.59 -24.83
N MET A 10 -9.73 -9.26 -25.85
CA MET A 10 -9.10 -7.94 -25.98
C MET A 10 -10.13 -6.82 -26.17
N ASP A 11 -11.20 -7.05 -26.95
CA ASP A 11 -12.31 -6.10 -27.08
C ASP A 11 -13.01 -5.86 -25.74
N THR A 12 -13.24 -6.94 -24.98
CA THR A 12 -13.84 -6.86 -23.65
C THR A 12 -12.94 -6.07 -22.70
N ILE A 13 -11.63 -6.32 -22.71
CA ILE A 13 -10.64 -5.55 -21.94
C ILE A 13 -10.70 -4.07 -22.33
N GLY A 14 -10.73 -3.74 -23.63
CA GLY A 14 -10.84 -2.37 -24.11
C GLY A 14 -12.15 -1.67 -23.70
N HIS A 15 -13.24 -2.42 -23.51
CA HIS A 15 -14.46 -1.89 -22.92
C HIS A 15 -14.30 -1.58 -21.42
N TYR A 16 -13.71 -2.49 -20.66
CA TYR A 16 -13.52 -2.31 -19.21
C TYR A 16 -12.54 -1.17 -18.87
N ALA A 17 -11.55 -0.93 -19.72
CA ALA A 17 -10.56 0.13 -19.53
C ALA A 17 -11.14 1.55 -19.70
N LYS A 18 -12.41 1.69 -20.09
CA LYS A 18 -13.12 2.99 -20.16
C LYS A 18 -13.72 3.41 -18.82
N PHE A 19 -13.86 2.49 -17.86
CA PHE A 19 -14.47 2.79 -16.57
C PHE A 19 -13.44 3.33 -15.57
N PRO A 20 -13.76 4.36 -14.78
CA PRO A 20 -12.86 4.83 -13.74
C PRO A 20 -12.71 3.78 -12.63
N ALA A 21 -11.50 3.68 -12.06
CA ALA A 21 -11.27 2.84 -10.88
C ALA A 21 -11.74 3.53 -9.60
N THR A 22 -12.19 2.75 -8.62
CA THR A 22 -12.68 3.29 -7.34
C THR A 22 -11.55 3.32 -6.30
N GLY A 23 -11.28 4.50 -5.73
CA GLY A 23 -10.36 4.64 -4.59
C GLY A 23 -10.92 4.03 -3.31
N VAL A 24 -10.07 3.36 -2.51
CA VAL A 24 -10.45 2.77 -1.22
C VAL A 24 -9.43 3.18 -0.14
N SER A 25 -9.91 3.74 0.97
CA SER A 25 -9.05 4.16 2.09
C SER A 25 -8.78 3.02 3.08
N LEU A 26 -7.67 3.09 3.83
CA LEU A 26 -7.37 2.12 4.91
C LEU A 26 -8.52 1.99 5.90
N ARG A 27 -9.14 3.11 6.28
CA ARG A 27 -10.26 3.15 7.22
C ARG A 27 -11.47 2.37 6.68
N GLN A 28 -11.80 2.53 5.39
CA GLN A 28 -12.86 1.77 4.74
C GLN A 28 -12.55 0.27 4.72
N MET A 29 -11.29 -0.11 4.46
CA MET A 29 -10.88 -1.52 4.45
C MET A 29 -10.99 -2.17 5.85
N VAL A 30 -10.63 -1.45 6.91
CA VAL A 30 -10.72 -1.94 8.29
C VAL A 30 -12.17 -2.01 8.76
N GLN A 31 -12.96 -0.95 8.55
CA GLN A 31 -14.37 -0.93 8.96
C GLN A 31 -15.20 -2.03 8.29
N PHE A 32 -14.80 -2.44 7.09
CA PHE A 32 -15.42 -3.55 6.38
C PHE A 32 -14.98 -4.93 6.92
N GLY A 33 -13.71 -5.06 7.33
CA GLY A 33 -13.11 -6.33 7.71
C GLY A 33 -13.14 -6.66 9.21
N ASP A 34 -13.53 -5.72 10.08
CA ASP A 34 -13.46 -5.86 11.55
C ASP A 34 -14.25 -7.06 12.09
N LYS A 35 -15.41 -7.38 11.47
CA LYS A 35 -16.22 -8.56 11.79
C LYS A 35 -16.62 -9.27 10.52
N PRO A 36 -15.76 -10.14 9.97
CA PRO A 36 -16.04 -10.81 8.72
C PRO A 36 -17.11 -11.88 8.93
N SER A 37 -18.21 -11.76 8.18
CA SER A 37 -19.24 -12.77 8.06
C SER A 37 -19.34 -13.27 6.62
N THR A 38 -20.05 -14.37 6.38
CA THR A 38 -20.29 -14.86 5.01
C THR A 38 -20.93 -13.78 4.11
N GLY A 39 -21.89 -13.02 4.64
CA GLY A 39 -22.54 -11.92 3.91
C GLY A 39 -21.60 -10.76 3.64
N THR A 40 -20.80 -10.38 4.63
CA THR A 40 -19.82 -9.29 4.49
C THR A 40 -18.71 -9.69 3.51
N LEU A 41 -18.12 -10.88 3.63
CA LEU A 41 -17.16 -11.42 2.67
C LEU A 41 -17.72 -11.47 1.26
N PHE A 42 -18.99 -11.86 1.09
CA PHE A 42 -19.64 -11.89 -0.22
C PHE A 42 -19.74 -10.50 -0.85
N ARG A 43 -20.05 -9.46 -0.08
CA ARG A 43 -20.04 -8.07 -0.60
C ARG A 43 -18.65 -7.62 -1.02
N ALA A 44 -17.59 -8.04 -0.31
CA ALA A 44 -16.22 -7.79 -0.74
C ALA A 44 -15.92 -8.53 -2.04
N SER A 45 -16.33 -9.80 -2.15
CA SER A 45 -16.20 -10.58 -3.39
C SER A 45 -16.91 -9.89 -4.56
N GLN A 46 -18.11 -9.35 -4.35
CA GLN A 46 -18.85 -8.60 -5.37
C GLN A 46 -18.12 -7.32 -5.78
N PHE A 47 -17.67 -6.52 -4.82
CA PHE A 47 -16.89 -5.32 -5.09
C PHE A 47 -15.64 -5.64 -5.92
N LEU A 48 -14.86 -6.65 -5.51
CA LEU A 48 -13.63 -7.03 -6.20
C LEU A 48 -13.89 -7.66 -7.57
N ALA A 49 -14.98 -8.41 -7.74
CA ALA A 49 -15.37 -8.98 -9.03
C ALA A 49 -15.76 -7.90 -10.06
N GLU A 50 -16.09 -6.68 -9.63
CA GLU A 50 -16.37 -5.54 -10.50
C GLU A 50 -15.15 -4.62 -10.65
N GLU A 51 -14.42 -4.37 -9.56
CA GLU A 51 -13.32 -3.41 -9.50
C GLU A 51 -12.00 -3.97 -10.07
N LEU A 52 -11.66 -5.24 -9.79
CA LEU A 52 -10.40 -5.82 -10.27
C LEU A 52 -10.32 -5.90 -11.80
N PRO A 53 -11.37 -6.33 -12.54
CA PRO A 53 -11.36 -6.31 -14.00
C PRO A 53 -11.05 -4.93 -14.59
N ILE A 54 -11.60 -3.85 -14.02
CA ILE A 54 -11.33 -2.48 -14.46
C ILE A 54 -9.84 -2.15 -14.30
N ARG A 55 -9.28 -2.40 -13.10
CA ARG A 55 -7.86 -2.13 -12.83
C ARG A 55 -6.92 -2.96 -13.69
N LEU A 56 -7.23 -4.24 -13.89
CA LEU A 56 -6.46 -5.13 -14.76
C LEU A 56 -6.53 -4.66 -16.22
N ALA A 57 -7.71 -4.25 -16.70
CA ALA A 57 -7.90 -3.76 -18.06
C ALA A 57 -7.07 -2.50 -18.34
N HIS A 58 -7.03 -1.54 -17.41
CA HIS A 58 -6.13 -0.38 -17.53
C HIS A 58 -4.67 -0.80 -17.68
N ARG A 59 -4.21 -1.84 -16.96
CA ARG A 59 -2.82 -2.32 -17.08
C ARG A 59 -2.56 -2.97 -18.43
N VAL A 60 -3.49 -3.78 -18.95
CA VAL A 60 -3.35 -4.39 -20.28
C VAL A 60 -3.25 -3.31 -21.35
N GLN A 61 -4.14 -2.31 -21.31
CA GLN A 61 -4.13 -1.21 -22.27
C GLN A 61 -2.84 -0.37 -22.17
N GLU A 62 -2.44 0.06 -20.97
CA GLU A 62 -1.21 0.82 -20.80
C GLU A 62 0.04 0.06 -21.28
N LEU A 63 0.13 -1.25 -21.04
CA LEU A 63 1.23 -2.10 -21.52
C LEU A 63 1.21 -2.26 -23.05
N GLN A 64 0.02 -2.25 -23.66
CA GLN A 64 -0.14 -2.32 -25.11
C GLN A 64 0.26 -1.00 -25.80
N ASP A 65 -0.06 0.12 -25.17
CA ASP A 65 0.18 1.47 -25.70
C ASP A 65 1.59 2.00 -25.39
N LEU A 66 2.49 1.18 -24.83
CA LEU A 66 3.86 1.60 -24.52
C LEU A 66 4.62 2.04 -25.79
N PRO A 67 5.28 3.21 -25.73
CA PRO A 67 5.90 3.81 -26.91
C PRO A 67 7.19 3.08 -27.33
N ASP A 68 7.72 3.48 -28.49
CA ASP A 68 9.04 3.12 -29.00
C ASP A 68 9.31 1.60 -29.15
N GLY A 69 8.26 0.78 -29.24
CA GLY A 69 8.37 -0.67 -29.33
C GLY A 69 8.72 -1.35 -28.01
N LEU A 70 8.59 -0.66 -26.86
CA LEU A 70 8.75 -1.27 -25.54
C LEU A 70 7.66 -2.33 -25.29
N ASN A 71 6.45 -2.12 -25.78
CA ASN A 71 5.35 -3.10 -25.81
C ASN A 71 5.72 -4.39 -26.57
N GLU A 72 6.70 -4.35 -27.46
CA GLU A 72 7.11 -5.51 -28.25
C GLU A 72 8.03 -6.47 -27.50
N MET A 73 8.65 -6.02 -26.40
CA MET A 73 9.66 -6.77 -25.65
C MET A 73 9.05 -8.05 -25.08
N PRO A 74 9.71 -9.21 -25.22
CA PRO A 74 9.18 -10.51 -24.76
C PRO A 74 8.72 -10.48 -23.31
N SER A 75 9.49 -9.85 -22.42
CA SER A 75 9.15 -9.77 -21.00
C SER A 75 7.93 -8.85 -20.75
N VAL A 76 7.78 -7.76 -21.50
CA VAL A 76 6.61 -6.87 -21.41
C VAL A 76 5.34 -7.57 -21.90
N LYS A 77 5.42 -8.31 -23.02
CA LYS A 77 4.33 -9.15 -23.52
C LYS A 77 3.91 -10.20 -22.50
N LYS A 78 4.87 -10.88 -21.87
CA LYS A 78 4.60 -11.87 -20.82
C LYS A 78 3.81 -11.27 -19.65
N VAL A 79 4.20 -10.07 -19.19
CA VAL A 79 3.46 -9.35 -18.13
C VAL A 79 2.05 -8.98 -18.61
N LYS A 80 1.91 -8.45 -19.83
CA LYS A 80 0.60 -8.12 -20.42
C LYS A 80 -0.33 -9.34 -20.44
N ASP A 81 0.19 -10.49 -20.87
CA ASP A 81 -0.57 -11.74 -20.94
C ASP A 81 -0.99 -12.22 -19.55
N TRP A 82 -0.14 -12.05 -18.51
CA TRP A 82 -0.54 -12.35 -17.13
C TRP A 82 -1.72 -11.49 -16.65
N TYR A 83 -1.75 -10.20 -17.01
CA TYR A 83 -2.87 -9.31 -16.68
C TYR A 83 -4.14 -9.72 -17.43
N ALA A 84 -4.04 -10.00 -18.73
CA ALA A 84 -5.18 -10.40 -19.56
C ALA A 84 -5.75 -11.77 -19.14
N GLN A 85 -4.90 -12.74 -18.81
CA GLN A 85 -5.34 -14.03 -18.26
C GLN A 85 -6.05 -13.85 -16.91
N SER A 86 -5.54 -12.98 -16.05
CA SER A 86 -6.16 -12.74 -14.74
C SER A 86 -7.50 -12.02 -14.88
N PHE A 87 -7.64 -11.13 -15.87
CA PHE A 87 -8.91 -10.49 -16.23
C PHE A 87 -9.93 -11.54 -16.69
N GLU A 88 -9.52 -12.44 -17.58
CA GLU A 88 -10.36 -13.53 -18.09
C GLU A 88 -10.86 -14.43 -16.95
N GLU A 89 -9.97 -14.86 -16.05
CA GLU A 89 -10.31 -15.75 -14.93
C GLU A 89 -11.30 -15.13 -13.94
N ILE A 90 -11.23 -13.81 -13.68
CA ILE A 90 -12.19 -13.12 -12.80
C ILE A 90 -13.53 -12.96 -13.50
N THR A 91 -13.55 -12.56 -14.77
CA THR A 91 -14.78 -12.24 -15.50
C THR A 91 -15.59 -13.49 -15.88
N GLN A 92 -14.92 -14.64 -16.07
CA GLN A 92 -15.57 -15.92 -16.35
C GLN A 92 -16.03 -16.67 -15.09
N LEU A 93 -15.72 -16.16 -13.90
CA LEU A 93 -16.10 -16.81 -12.65
C LEU A 93 -17.63 -16.82 -12.50
N PRO A 94 -18.26 -17.99 -12.31
CA PRO A 94 -19.71 -18.09 -12.23
C PRO A 94 -20.25 -17.39 -10.98
N ARG A 95 -21.16 -16.43 -11.17
CA ARG A 95 -21.87 -15.73 -10.09
C ARG A 95 -22.97 -16.62 -9.50
N PRO A 96 -23.21 -16.59 -8.18
CA PRO A 96 -24.24 -17.42 -7.57
C PRO A 96 -25.63 -16.91 -7.94
N GLN A 97 -26.56 -17.84 -8.19
CA GLN A 97 -27.96 -17.51 -8.43
C GLN A 97 -28.69 -17.30 -7.10
N LEU A 98 -28.74 -16.05 -6.64
CA LEU A 98 -29.39 -15.72 -5.37
C LEU A 98 -30.89 -15.49 -5.54
N SER A 99 -31.67 -16.01 -4.59
CA SER A 99 -33.11 -15.69 -4.49
C SER A 99 -33.32 -14.20 -4.17
N LYS A 100 -34.49 -13.66 -4.54
CA LYS A 100 -34.81 -12.23 -4.31
C LYS A 100 -34.69 -11.85 -2.83
N GLN A 101 -35.13 -12.73 -1.93
CA GLN A 101 -35.04 -12.52 -0.47
C GLN A 101 -33.59 -12.38 0.02
N VAL A 102 -32.68 -13.22 -0.48
CA VAL A 102 -31.25 -13.18 -0.10
C VAL A 102 -30.57 -11.91 -0.63
N ARG A 103 -30.89 -11.50 -1.87
CA ARG A 103 -30.38 -10.23 -2.44
C ARG A 103 -30.86 -9.03 -1.63
N ASP A 104 -32.14 -9.01 -1.26
CA ASP A 104 -32.71 -7.92 -0.46
C ASP A 104 -32.09 -7.86 0.94
N ARG A 105 -31.77 -9.02 1.55
CA ARG A 105 -31.07 -9.09 2.84
C ARG A 105 -29.64 -8.57 2.74
N LEU A 106 -28.89 -8.92 1.68
CA LEU A 106 -27.53 -8.40 1.44
C LEU A 106 -27.48 -6.87 1.25
N MET A 107 -28.57 -6.28 0.76
CA MET A 107 -28.67 -4.83 0.50
C MET A 107 -29.22 -4.03 1.67
N LYS A 108 -29.80 -4.67 2.69
CA LYS A 108 -30.30 -4.00 3.89
C LYS A 108 -29.13 -3.64 4.82
N PRO A 109 -28.97 -2.35 5.19
CA PRO A 109 -28.01 -1.99 6.23
C PRO A 109 -28.45 -2.60 7.58
N ALA A 110 -27.49 -3.10 8.35
CA ALA A 110 -27.76 -3.67 9.67
C ALA A 110 -28.54 -2.68 10.56
N LYS A 111 -29.68 -3.11 11.13
CA LYS A 111 -30.46 -2.31 12.09
C LYS A 111 -29.80 -2.40 13.47
N ASN A 112 -28.77 -1.60 13.74
CA ASN A 112 -28.33 -1.41 15.13
C ASN A 112 -29.27 -0.43 15.85
N SER A 113 -29.77 -0.87 17.00
CA SER A 113 -30.68 -0.17 17.92
C SER A 113 -30.45 1.35 17.99
N GLY A 114 -31.33 2.13 17.37
CA GLY A 114 -31.51 3.57 17.60
C GLY A 114 -30.37 4.53 17.24
N ARG A 115 -29.21 4.06 16.73
CA ARG A 115 -28.14 4.94 16.23
C ARG A 115 -28.08 4.88 14.70
N PRO A 116 -28.12 6.04 13.99
CA PRO A 116 -27.98 6.04 12.54
C PRO A 116 -26.64 5.40 12.15
N VAL A 117 -26.69 4.50 11.17
CA VAL A 117 -25.51 3.83 10.60
C VAL A 117 -24.47 4.89 10.24
N GLN A 118 -23.31 4.84 10.90
CA GLN A 118 -22.25 5.82 10.71
C GLN A 118 -21.76 5.73 9.26
N GLN A 119 -22.09 6.75 8.47
CA GLN A 119 -21.75 6.82 7.06
C GLN A 119 -20.23 6.76 6.93
N LEU A 120 -19.74 5.84 6.10
CA LEU A 120 -18.29 5.73 5.89
C LEU A 120 -17.81 6.99 5.15
N PRO A 121 -16.77 7.67 5.67
CA PRO A 121 -16.24 8.85 5.01
C PRO A 121 -15.73 8.49 3.61
N GLU A 122 -15.93 9.40 2.67
CA GLU A 122 -15.44 9.27 1.31
C GLU A 122 -13.91 9.25 1.29
N ALA A 123 -13.32 8.54 0.33
CA ALA A 123 -11.86 8.52 0.20
C ALA A 123 -11.38 9.93 -0.14
N THR A 124 -10.56 10.52 0.72
CA THR A 124 -10.02 11.86 0.46
C THR A 124 -8.89 11.77 -0.57
N PRO A 125 -8.74 12.79 -1.46
CA PRO A 125 -7.61 12.87 -2.37
C PRO A 125 -6.27 12.75 -1.63
N ASN A 126 -5.32 12.08 -2.29
CA ASN A 126 -3.98 11.88 -1.77
C ASN A 126 -3.13 13.14 -2.03
N PRO A 127 -2.71 13.89 -1.01
CA PRO A 127 -1.96 15.13 -1.18
C PRO A 127 -0.54 14.93 -1.72
N SER A 128 -0.04 13.70 -1.74
CA SER A 128 1.31 13.34 -2.21
C SER A 128 1.37 13.03 -3.72
N ILE A 129 0.25 13.16 -4.44
CA ILE A 129 0.14 12.90 -5.88
C ILE A 129 -0.39 14.19 -6.55
N ASP A 130 0.32 14.68 -7.57
CA ASP A 130 -0.11 15.87 -8.31
C ASP A 130 -1.38 15.59 -9.14
N GLU A 131 -2.29 16.58 -9.24
CA GLU A 131 -3.60 16.44 -9.89
C GLU A 131 -3.49 16.07 -11.39
N GLY A 132 -2.40 16.44 -12.07
CA GLY A 132 -2.13 16.07 -13.47
C GLY A 132 -1.73 14.60 -13.65
N ASP A 133 -1.03 14.03 -12.66
CA ASP A 133 -0.66 12.61 -12.66
C ASP A 133 -1.87 11.73 -12.36
N ALA A 134 -2.82 12.21 -11.54
CA ALA A 134 -4.05 11.52 -11.13
C ALA A 134 -4.90 10.98 -12.30
N SER A 135 -4.76 11.56 -13.49
CA SER A 135 -5.48 11.17 -14.71
C SER A 135 -5.20 9.71 -15.17
N GLY A 136 -4.01 9.18 -14.87
CA GLY A 136 -3.61 7.79 -15.14
C GLY A 136 -3.70 6.84 -13.93
N TRP A 137 -4.16 7.34 -12.77
CA TRP A 137 -4.23 6.60 -11.51
C TRP A 137 -5.67 6.20 -11.13
N GLY A 138 -6.53 5.99 -12.13
CA GLY A 138 -7.95 5.76 -11.89
C GLY A 138 -8.57 6.98 -11.23
N GLY A 139 -8.57 8.09 -11.97
CA GLY A 139 -8.96 9.40 -11.45
C GLY A 139 -10.21 9.33 -10.58
N LEU A 140 -10.11 9.91 -9.38
CA LEU A 140 -11.21 10.64 -8.77
C LEU A 140 -11.57 11.76 -9.76
N GLN A 141 -12.29 11.42 -10.83
CA GLN A 141 -13.09 12.41 -11.50
C GLN A 141 -14.25 12.72 -10.56
N SER A 142 -14.05 13.76 -9.75
CA SER A 142 -15.12 14.73 -9.51
C SER A 142 -15.36 15.51 -10.80
N SER A 143 -15.65 14.80 -11.91
CA SER A 143 -16.29 15.44 -13.04
C SER A 143 -17.78 15.37 -12.74
N SER A 144 -18.36 16.54 -12.57
CA SER A 144 -19.77 16.81 -12.78
C SER A 144 -20.14 16.33 -14.19
N CYS A 145 -20.34 15.03 -14.37
CA CYS A 145 -20.87 14.49 -15.62
C CYS A 145 -22.38 14.69 -15.60
N SER A 146 -22.82 15.70 -16.34
CA SER A 146 -24.16 15.83 -16.87
C SER A 146 -24.62 14.47 -17.42
N ALA A 147 -25.73 14.02 -16.87
CA ALA A 147 -26.26 12.68 -16.98
C ALA A 147 -26.58 12.24 -18.42
N SER A 148 -26.29 10.98 -18.71
CA SER A 148 -27.22 10.16 -19.47
C SER A 148 -27.18 8.72 -18.95
N ALA A 149 -28.32 8.28 -18.39
CA ALA A 149 -28.67 6.92 -17.99
C ALA A 149 -28.06 6.34 -16.70
N SER A 150 -28.67 6.63 -15.54
CA SER A 150 -29.11 5.59 -14.58
C SER A 150 -29.88 6.16 -13.36
N SER A 151 -31.08 5.62 -13.15
CA SER A 151 -31.99 5.67 -11.97
C SER A 151 -31.70 6.72 -10.88
N THR A 152 -32.40 7.85 -10.98
CA THR A 152 -32.55 8.87 -9.94
C THR A 152 -33.48 8.38 -8.81
N ASN A 153 -33.07 8.58 -7.56
CA ASN A 153 -34.00 8.68 -6.43
C ASN A 153 -34.40 10.15 -6.27
N GLY A 154 -35.61 10.44 -5.77
CA GLY A 154 -36.26 11.76 -5.75
C GLY A 154 -35.62 12.89 -4.92
N ASN A 155 -34.29 13.00 -4.89
CA ASN A 155 -33.58 14.12 -4.26
C ASN A 155 -32.25 14.51 -4.96
N GLY A 156 -32.11 14.24 -6.26
CA GLY A 156 -31.11 14.87 -7.13
C GLY A 156 -29.62 14.60 -6.85
N ARG A 157 -29.25 13.75 -5.88
CA ARG A 157 -27.86 13.40 -5.59
C ARG A 157 -27.46 12.08 -6.27
N PRO A 158 -26.36 12.03 -7.05
CA PRO A 158 -25.87 10.79 -7.63
C PRO A 158 -25.46 9.81 -6.51
N ARG A 159 -25.91 8.55 -6.61
CA ARG A 159 -25.47 7.48 -5.71
C ARG A 159 -24.05 7.08 -6.10
N SER A 160 -23.05 7.46 -5.30
CA SER A 160 -21.68 6.94 -5.40
C SER A 160 -21.70 5.39 -5.41
N VAL A 161 -21.02 4.79 -6.39
CA VAL A 161 -20.90 3.32 -6.52
C VAL A 161 -20.16 2.73 -5.32
N ALA A 162 -19.18 3.46 -4.77
CA ALA A 162 -18.50 3.10 -3.52
C ALA A 162 -19.49 2.97 -2.34
N ARG A 163 -20.49 3.85 -2.23
CA ARG A 163 -21.53 3.75 -1.18
C ARG A 163 -22.34 2.45 -1.24
N ARG A 164 -22.35 1.76 -2.38
CA ARG A 164 -23.15 0.55 -2.60
C ARG A 164 -22.47 -0.70 -2.06
N TYR A 165 -21.15 -0.70 -1.85
CA TYR A 165 -20.41 -1.88 -1.41
C TYR A 165 -20.01 -1.86 0.07
N PHE A 166 -19.84 -0.67 0.64
CA PHE A 166 -19.34 -0.54 2.01
C PHE A 166 -20.43 -0.42 3.10
N ALA A 167 -21.63 -0.94 2.87
CA ALA A 167 -22.67 -0.95 3.92
C ALA A 167 -22.59 -2.23 4.77
N THR A 168 -22.77 -2.09 6.08
CA THR A 168 -22.84 -3.23 7.02
C THR A 168 -24.00 -4.15 6.64
N VAL A 169 -23.77 -5.45 6.61
CA VAL A 169 -24.79 -6.44 6.23
C VAL A 169 -25.59 -6.85 7.46
N ASP A 170 -26.88 -7.09 7.27
CA ASP A 170 -27.73 -7.72 8.29
C ASP A 170 -27.42 -9.22 8.44
N ASP A 171 -26.51 -9.53 9.36
CA ASP A 171 -26.05 -10.89 9.67
C ASP A 171 -26.94 -11.65 10.66
N THR A 172 -28.18 -11.22 10.90
CA THR A 172 -29.11 -11.99 11.74
C THR A 172 -29.54 -13.28 11.02
N GLY A 173 -28.91 -14.41 11.35
CA GLY A 173 -29.23 -15.76 10.86
C GLY A 173 -28.29 -16.29 9.78
N ASP A 174 -28.42 -17.58 9.45
CA ASP A 174 -27.52 -18.26 8.52
C ASP A 174 -27.64 -17.75 7.08
N TRP A 175 -26.50 -17.79 6.38
CA TRP A 175 -26.41 -17.46 4.96
C TRP A 175 -26.46 -18.75 4.11
N PRO A 176 -27.02 -18.69 2.89
CA PRO A 176 -27.03 -19.86 2.00
C PRO A 176 -25.62 -20.42 1.75
N PRO A 177 -25.45 -21.76 1.71
CA PRO A 177 -24.16 -22.41 1.45
C PRO A 177 -23.51 -21.92 0.14
N ASP A 178 -24.31 -21.56 -0.86
CA ASP A 178 -23.84 -21.04 -2.15
C ASP A 178 -22.99 -19.77 -2.02
N LEU A 179 -23.27 -18.90 -1.03
CA LEU A 179 -22.47 -17.70 -0.78
C LEU A 179 -21.09 -18.06 -0.24
N HIS A 180 -21.06 -19.00 0.70
CA HIS A 180 -19.81 -19.50 1.26
C HIS A 180 -18.95 -20.17 0.19
N LEU A 181 -19.55 -21.04 -0.63
CA LEU A 181 -18.87 -21.71 -1.73
C LEU A 181 -18.34 -20.73 -2.79
N TYR A 182 -19.11 -19.69 -3.11
CA TYR A 182 -18.65 -18.62 -4.00
C TYR A 182 -17.45 -17.88 -3.41
N ASN A 183 -17.49 -17.49 -2.14
CA ASN A 183 -16.37 -16.81 -1.48
C ASN A 183 -15.09 -17.66 -1.51
N GLN A 184 -15.20 -18.95 -1.20
CA GLN A 184 -14.05 -19.87 -1.29
C GLN A 184 -13.50 -19.95 -2.72
N ARG A 185 -14.35 -20.17 -3.72
CA ARG A 185 -13.91 -20.23 -5.14
C ARG A 185 -13.27 -18.93 -5.58
N PHE A 186 -13.84 -17.80 -5.19
CA PHE A 186 -13.30 -16.48 -5.52
C PHE A 186 -11.94 -16.26 -4.87
N ALA A 187 -11.79 -16.55 -3.58
CA ALA A 187 -10.50 -16.46 -2.88
C ALA A 187 -9.43 -17.38 -3.50
N GLN A 188 -9.80 -18.60 -3.90
CA GLN A 188 -8.90 -19.52 -4.62
C GLN A 188 -8.45 -18.94 -5.97
N THR A 189 -9.35 -18.32 -6.74
CA THR A 189 -9.01 -17.63 -7.98
C THR A 189 -8.06 -16.46 -7.71
N LEU A 190 -8.32 -15.66 -6.66
CA LEU A 190 -7.45 -14.56 -6.26
C LEU A 190 -6.06 -15.04 -5.81
N HIS A 191 -5.96 -16.19 -5.14
CA HIS A 191 -4.68 -16.81 -4.79
C HIS A 191 -3.85 -17.17 -6.03
N LYS A 192 -4.48 -17.77 -7.04
CA LYS A 192 -3.81 -18.10 -8.32
C LYS A 192 -3.30 -16.84 -9.01
N ILE A 193 -4.12 -15.78 -9.04
CA ILE A 193 -3.75 -14.48 -9.60
C ILE A 193 -2.60 -13.86 -8.81
N LYS A 194 -2.66 -13.85 -7.47
CA LYS A 194 -1.57 -13.33 -6.62
C LYS A 194 -0.24 -14.00 -6.95
N ARG A 195 -0.22 -15.33 -7.04
CA ARG A 195 0.99 -16.11 -7.36
C ARG A 195 1.52 -15.81 -8.76
N ARG A 196 0.63 -15.77 -9.77
CA ARG A 196 1.00 -15.40 -11.15
C ARG A 196 1.70 -14.03 -11.20
N HIS A 197 1.25 -13.10 -10.38
CA HIS A 197 1.74 -11.71 -10.38
C HIS A 197 2.95 -11.45 -9.48
N ASP A 198 3.43 -12.43 -8.70
CA ASP A 198 4.67 -12.29 -7.90
C ASP A 198 5.89 -12.02 -8.81
N GLY A 199 5.85 -12.58 -10.03
CA GLY A 199 6.79 -12.38 -11.14
C GLY A 199 6.97 -10.94 -11.63
N VAL A 200 5.93 -10.10 -11.55
CA VAL A 200 5.78 -8.91 -12.41
C VAL A 200 6.91 -7.88 -12.30
N VAL A 201 7.39 -7.56 -11.09
CA VAL A 201 8.41 -6.50 -10.91
C VAL A 201 9.71 -6.87 -11.63
N THR A 202 10.21 -8.10 -11.43
CA THR A 202 11.46 -8.56 -12.05
C THR A 202 11.30 -8.79 -13.54
N THR A 203 10.16 -9.32 -13.99
CA THR A 203 9.89 -9.51 -15.42
C THR A 203 9.78 -8.17 -16.15
N MET A 204 9.10 -7.17 -15.56
CA MET A 204 9.04 -5.84 -16.16
C MET A 204 10.40 -5.15 -16.17
N ALA A 205 11.20 -5.29 -15.11
CA ALA A 205 12.60 -4.84 -15.07
C ALA A 205 13.42 -5.46 -16.21
N GLN A 206 13.28 -6.76 -16.45
CA GLN A 206 13.91 -7.45 -17.56
C GLN A 206 13.45 -6.91 -18.93
N GLY A 207 12.16 -6.60 -19.09
CA GLY A 207 11.63 -6.00 -20.33
C GLY A 207 12.23 -4.63 -20.63
N ILE A 208 12.54 -3.85 -19.60
CA ILE A 208 13.21 -2.55 -19.77
C ILE A 208 14.69 -2.75 -20.12
N LEU A 209 15.35 -3.75 -19.53
CA LEU A 209 16.73 -4.11 -19.90
C LEU A 209 16.80 -4.56 -21.37
N GLU A 210 15.87 -5.40 -21.82
CA GLU A 210 15.74 -5.82 -23.22
C GLU A 210 15.61 -4.60 -24.15
N TYR A 211 14.75 -3.64 -23.79
CA TYR A 211 14.56 -2.40 -24.53
C TYR A 211 15.83 -1.53 -24.57
N LYS A 212 16.50 -1.33 -23.42
CA LYS A 212 17.75 -0.57 -23.33
C LYS A 212 18.84 -1.16 -24.22
N ARG A 213 18.98 -2.49 -24.23
CA ARG A 213 19.93 -3.21 -25.10
C ARG A 213 19.59 -3.01 -26.58
N ARG A 214 18.31 -3.18 -26.96
CA ARG A 214 17.86 -3.03 -28.36
C ARG A 214 18.04 -1.61 -28.89
N ARG A 215 17.86 -0.60 -28.04
CA ARG A 215 17.94 0.82 -28.42
C ARG A 215 19.30 1.47 -28.12
N GLN A 216 20.24 0.76 -27.52
CA GLN A 216 21.55 1.28 -27.06
C GLN A 216 21.43 2.57 -26.22
N ARG A 217 20.40 2.67 -25.38
CA ARG A 217 20.17 3.83 -24.50
C ARG A 217 20.64 3.56 -23.08
N MET A 218 21.41 4.48 -22.53
CA MET A 218 21.90 4.43 -21.13
C MET A 218 20.81 4.78 -20.11
N GLN A 219 19.88 5.67 -20.46
CA GLN A 219 18.82 6.18 -19.56
C GLN A 219 17.42 6.00 -20.18
N ILE A 220 16.42 5.82 -19.31
CA ILE A 220 15.01 5.82 -19.70
C ILE A 220 14.51 7.26 -19.80
N ASN A 221 13.56 7.53 -20.70
CA ASN A 221 12.96 8.86 -20.84
C ASN A 221 11.88 9.08 -19.77
N GLY A 222 11.49 10.35 -19.57
CA GLY A 222 10.48 10.73 -18.58
C GLY A 222 9.13 10.03 -18.76
N SER A 223 8.72 9.74 -19.99
CA SER A 223 7.47 9.03 -20.26
C SER A 223 7.45 7.59 -19.73
N ILE A 224 8.58 6.86 -19.87
CA ILE A 224 8.70 5.51 -19.33
C ILE A 224 8.73 5.56 -17.79
N GLN A 225 9.40 6.55 -17.20
CA GLN A 225 9.41 6.76 -15.76
C GLN A 225 7.98 6.96 -15.21
N SER A 226 7.23 7.92 -15.76
CA SER A 226 5.85 8.19 -15.35
C SER A 226 4.92 7.00 -15.59
N PHE A 227 5.16 6.21 -16.63
CA PHE A 227 4.47 4.94 -16.83
C PHE A 227 4.78 3.94 -15.72
N LEU A 228 6.06 3.73 -15.37
CA LEU A 228 6.44 2.74 -14.36
C LEU A 228 5.92 3.10 -12.97
N ASP A 229 5.95 4.39 -12.62
CA ASP A 229 5.31 4.87 -11.40
C ASP A 229 3.83 4.43 -11.40
N ARG A 230 3.06 4.85 -12.43
CA ARG A 230 1.65 4.48 -12.64
C ARG A 230 1.41 2.99 -12.55
N PHE A 231 2.21 2.22 -13.25
CA PHE A 231 2.15 0.77 -13.34
C PHE A 231 2.33 0.13 -11.96
N TYR A 232 3.39 0.47 -11.23
CA TYR A 232 3.72 -0.16 -9.96
C TYR A 232 2.76 0.21 -8.85
N MET A 233 2.27 1.45 -8.76
CA MET A 233 1.32 1.76 -7.69
C MET A 233 -0.11 1.28 -7.96
N SER A 234 -0.53 1.16 -9.22
CA SER A 234 -1.74 0.37 -9.53
C SER A 234 -1.58 -1.09 -9.10
N ARG A 235 -0.40 -1.69 -9.35
CA ARG A 235 -0.09 -3.05 -8.89
C ARG A 235 -0.10 -3.17 -7.37
N ILE A 236 0.46 -2.20 -6.63
CA ILE A 236 0.38 -2.14 -5.16
C ILE A 236 -1.10 -2.15 -4.74
N GLY A 237 -1.94 -1.34 -5.38
CA GLY A 237 -3.37 -1.30 -5.07
C GLY A 237 -4.13 -2.59 -5.39
N ILE A 238 -3.84 -3.25 -6.52
CA ILE A 238 -4.40 -4.57 -6.86
C ILE A 238 -3.97 -5.61 -5.82
N ARG A 239 -2.69 -5.65 -5.46
CA ARG A 239 -2.15 -6.59 -4.45
C ARG A 239 -2.75 -6.34 -3.07
N MET A 240 -2.98 -5.07 -2.71
CA MET A 240 -3.63 -4.69 -1.45
C MET A 240 -5.06 -5.24 -1.36
N LEU A 241 -5.87 -5.03 -2.41
CA LEU A 241 -7.24 -5.52 -2.46
C LEU A 241 -7.33 -7.05 -2.43
N ILE A 242 -6.49 -7.71 -3.24
CA ILE A 242 -6.42 -9.18 -3.29
C ILE A 242 -5.95 -9.75 -1.95
N GLY A 243 -4.88 -9.18 -1.37
CA GLY A 243 -4.33 -9.61 -0.09
C GLY A 243 -5.34 -9.48 1.04
N GLN A 244 -6.07 -8.36 1.10
CA GLN A 244 -7.09 -8.15 2.11
C GLN A 244 -8.19 -9.21 2.03
N HIS A 245 -8.72 -9.49 0.84
CA HIS A 245 -9.80 -10.46 0.70
C HIS A 245 -9.36 -11.89 1.03
N ILE A 246 -8.17 -12.28 0.59
CA ILE A 246 -7.57 -13.57 0.93
C ILE A 246 -7.44 -13.71 2.45
N ALA A 247 -6.82 -12.73 3.11
CA ALA A 247 -6.58 -12.78 4.56
C ALA A 247 -7.88 -12.82 5.38
N LEU A 248 -8.94 -12.13 4.93
CA LEU A 248 -10.25 -12.19 5.58
C LEU A 248 -10.98 -13.52 5.34
N THR A 249 -10.76 -14.17 4.20
CA THR A 249 -11.44 -15.44 3.84
C THR A 249 -10.78 -16.66 4.45
N ASP A 250 -9.44 -16.69 4.48
CA ASP A 250 -8.66 -17.84 4.96
C ASP A 250 -8.71 -17.98 6.50
N GLN A 251 -9.17 -16.94 7.20
CA GLN A 251 -9.27 -16.84 8.66
C GLN A 251 -7.98 -17.13 9.45
N SER A 252 -6.87 -17.40 8.78
CA SER A 252 -5.56 -17.73 9.37
C SER A 252 -5.05 -16.62 10.31
N HIS A 253 -5.40 -15.36 10.02
CA HIS A 253 -5.07 -14.20 10.85
C HIS A 253 -6.09 -13.88 11.97
N HIS A 254 -7.20 -14.62 12.12
CA HIS A 254 -8.17 -14.40 13.22
C HIS A 254 -7.62 -14.73 14.61
N ARG A 255 -6.37 -15.20 14.69
CA ARG A 255 -5.69 -15.46 15.97
C ARG A 255 -5.27 -14.18 16.67
N ASP A 256 -5.05 -13.09 15.93
CA ASP A 256 -4.63 -11.81 16.51
C ASP A 256 -5.73 -10.75 16.35
N PRO A 257 -6.33 -10.25 17.46
CA PRO A 257 -7.36 -9.22 17.42
C PRO A 257 -6.85 -7.87 16.90
N THR A 258 -5.53 -7.69 16.74
CA THR A 258 -4.94 -6.48 16.17
C THR A 258 -4.88 -6.50 14.64
N TYR A 259 -5.29 -7.58 13.98
CA TYR A 259 -5.27 -7.69 12.52
C TYR A 259 -6.67 -7.72 11.91
N VAL A 260 -6.85 -6.91 10.88
CA VAL A 260 -8.01 -6.92 9.99
C VAL A 260 -7.53 -7.18 8.57
N GLY A 261 -7.52 -8.46 8.20
CA GLY A 261 -6.92 -8.92 6.94
C GLY A 261 -5.41 -8.70 6.96
N VAL A 262 -4.88 -7.88 6.05
CA VAL A 262 -3.44 -7.55 5.98
C VAL A 262 -3.08 -6.27 6.75
N ILE A 263 -4.07 -5.61 7.36
CA ILE A 263 -3.90 -4.35 8.09
C ILE A 263 -3.80 -4.66 9.58
N CYS A 264 -2.74 -4.18 10.24
CA CYS A 264 -2.64 -4.21 11.69
C CYS A 264 -3.09 -2.86 12.26
N ILE A 265 -4.07 -2.86 13.16
CA ILE A 265 -4.62 -1.64 13.79
C ILE A 265 -3.65 -1.04 14.82
N LYS A 266 -2.72 -1.83 15.35
CA LYS A 266 -1.70 -1.45 16.33
C LYS A 266 -0.31 -1.90 15.89
N THR A 267 0.15 -1.42 14.73
CA THR A 267 1.48 -1.78 14.22
C THR A 267 2.54 -1.14 15.12
N ASN A 268 3.28 -1.94 15.89
CA ASN A 268 4.41 -1.45 16.67
C ASN A 268 5.59 -1.14 15.75
N VAL A 269 6.02 0.13 15.74
CA VAL A 269 7.07 0.59 14.82
C VAL A 269 8.45 0.12 15.25
N LYS A 270 8.69 0.01 16.56
CA LYS A 270 9.98 -0.38 17.11
C LYS A 270 10.29 -1.83 16.72
N ASP A 271 9.36 -2.73 16.96
CA ASP A 271 9.55 -4.16 16.68
C ASP A 271 9.75 -4.41 15.18
N LEU A 272 8.94 -3.75 14.33
CA LEU A 272 9.06 -3.87 12.89
C LEU A 272 10.36 -3.28 12.34
N ALA A 273 10.82 -2.15 12.91
CA ALA A 273 12.10 -1.56 12.54
C ALA A 273 13.28 -2.43 12.99
N GLN A 274 13.20 -3.03 14.17
CA GLN A 274 14.21 -3.93 14.70
C GLN A 274 14.37 -5.18 13.81
N GLU A 275 13.24 -5.80 13.42
CA GLU A 275 13.24 -6.94 12.48
C GLU A 275 13.84 -6.54 11.11
N ALA A 276 13.45 -5.38 10.58
CA ALA A 276 13.99 -4.89 9.30
C ALA A 276 15.51 -4.60 9.38
N ILE A 277 16.00 -4.10 10.52
CA ILE A 277 17.41 -3.87 10.80
C ILE A 277 18.19 -5.20 10.79
N GLU A 278 17.70 -6.19 11.51
CA GLU A 278 18.34 -7.52 11.60
C GLU A 278 18.41 -8.18 10.22
N ASN A 279 17.30 -8.16 9.48
CA ASN A 279 17.25 -8.69 8.11
C ASN A 279 18.21 -7.96 7.16
N ALA A 280 18.29 -6.62 7.24
CA ALA A 280 19.21 -5.85 6.39
C ALA A 280 20.68 -6.09 6.74
N ARG A 281 21.01 -6.21 8.04
CA ARG A 281 22.36 -6.53 8.51
C ARG A 281 22.79 -7.92 8.06
N PHE A 282 21.92 -8.92 8.19
CA PHE A 282 22.19 -10.27 7.73
C PHE A 282 22.51 -10.33 6.23
N VAL A 283 21.71 -9.65 5.40
CA VAL A 283 21.95 -9.58 3.95
C VAL A 283 23.26 -8.85 3.62
N CYS A 284 23.62 -7.84 4.41
CA CYS A 284 24.89 -7.14 4.27
C CYS A 284 26.08 -8.04 4.60
N GLU A 285 26.00 -8.82 5.68
CA GLU A 285 27.03 -9.79 6.10
C GLU A 285 27.24 -10.87 5.05
N ASP A 286 26.15 -11.51 4.58
CA ASP A 286 26.21 -12.57 3.55
C ASP A 286 26.81 -12.04 2.24
N HIS A 287 26.46 -10.82 1.83
CA HIS A 287 26.91 -10.27 0.55
C HIS A 287 28.37 -9.86 0.52
N TYR A 288 28.83 -9.18 1.58
CA TYR A 288 30.21 -8.68 1.67
C TYR A 288 31.13 -9.66 2.42
N GLY A 289 30.62 -10.79 2.93
CA GLY A 289 31.42 -11.74 3.71
C GLY A 289 31.98 -11.13 5.01
N LEU A 290 31.24 -10.19 5.61
CA LEU A 290 31.67 -9.52 6.84
C LEU A 290 31.42 -10.40 8.06
N PHE A 291 32.31 -10.33 9.04
CA PHE A 291 32.08 -10.97 10.34
C PHE A 291 30.97 -10.25 11.15
N GLU A 292 30.91 -8.92 11.07
CA GLU A 292 29.84 -8.11 11.67
C GLU A 292 29.47 -6.96 10.70
N ALA A 293 28.18 -6.81 10.36
CA ALA A 293 27.71 -5.65 9.58
C ALA A 293 27.77 -4.35 10.40
N PRO A 294 27.75 -3.17 9.74
CA PRO A 294 27.66 -1.89 10.42
C PRO A 294 26.52 -1.85 11.43
N ARG A 295 26.84 -1.36 12.64
CA ARG A 295 25.86 -1.28 13.72
C ARG A 295 24.80 -0.24 13.37
N ILE A 296 23.56 -0.55 13.73
CA ILE A 296 22.43 0.36 13.57
C ILE A 296 21.85 0.70 14.93
N GLN A 297 21.79 1.99 15.25
CA GLN A 297 21.16 2.50 16.47
C GLN A 297 19.71 2.89 16.19
N LEU A 298 18.76 2.20 16.81
CA LEU A 298 17.34 2.53 16.75
C LEU A 298 16.93 3.40 17.95
N VAL A 299 16.46 4.62 17.66
CA VAL A 299 15.85 5.54 18.62
C VAL A 299 14.36 5.62 18.29
N CYS A 300 13.54 4.92 19.07
CA CYS A 300 12.09 4.86 18.89
C CYS A 300 11.39 4.79 20.24
N ASN A 301 10.25 5.47 20.39
CA ASN A 301 9.34 5.24 21.50
C ASN A 301 8.81 3.79 21.40
N PRO A 302 8.99 2.92 22.42
CA PRO A 302 8.52 1.53 22.37
C PRO A 302 6.99 1.41 22.31
N ASN A 303 6.26 2.44 22.73
CA ASN A 303 4.80 2.44 22.78
C ASN A 303 4.18 3.12 21.54
N LEU A 304 4.96 3.38 20.50
CA LEU A 304 4.44 3.96 19.26
C LEU A 304 3.76 2.87 18.43
N ASP A 305 2.44 2.90 18.44
CA ASP A 305 1.60 2.07 17.57
C ASP A 305 0.68 2.90 16.67
N PHE A 306 0.45 2.41 15.46
CA PHE A 306 -0.53 3.02 14.56
C PHE A 306 -1.10 2.01 13.56
N MET A 307 -2.27 2.34 12.98
CA MET A 307 -2.90 1.49 11.97
C MET A 307 -2.14 1.56 10.64
N TYR A 308 -1.58 0.43 10.19
CA TYR A 308 -0.88 0.33 8.91
C TYR A 308 -0.82 -1.09 8.37
N VAL A 309 -0.16 -1.25 7.22
CA VAL A 309 0.15 -2.55 6.63
C VAL A 309 1.60 -2.88 6.98
N PRO A 310 1.87 -3.79 7.95
CA PRO A 310 3.23 -4.08 8.41
C PRO A 310 4.17 -4.48 7.27
N GLY A 311 3.70 -5.32 6.34
CA GLY A 311 4.49 -5.75 5.19
C GLY A 311 4.94 -4.60 4.26
N HIS A 312 4.15 -3.52 4.13
CA HIS A 312 4.57 -2.35 3.36
C HIS A 312 5.67 -1.56 4.08
N LEU A 313 5.52 -1.37 5.39
CA LEU A 313 6.50 -0.63 6.20
C LEU A 313 7.82 -1.39 6.30
N SER A 314 7.77 -2.70 6.58
CA SER A 314 8.95 -3.57 6.60
C SER A 314 9.72 -3.53 5.28
N HIS A 315 9.04 -3.62 4.13
CA HIS A 315 9.68 -3.51 2.83
C HIS A 315 10.39 -2.16 2.63
N MET A 316 9.74 -1.03 3.00
CA MET A 316 10.36 0.29 2.87
C MET A 316 11.59 0.45 3.76
N LEU A 317 11.53 -0.03 5.01
CA LEU A 317 12.65 0.00 5.94
C LEU A 317 13.79 -0.90 5.46
N PHE A 318 13.50 -2.13 5.07
CA PHE A 318 14.50 -3.08 4.58
C PHE A 318 15.28 -2.53 3.37
N GLU A 319 14.58 -2.02 2.35
CA GLU A 319 15.25 -1.51 1.15
C GLU A 319 16.06 -0.23 1.41
N THR A 320 15.61 0.62 2.34
CA THR A 320 16.33 1.86 2.69
C THR A 320 17.55 1.59 3.58
N LEU A 321 17.42 0.66 4.53
CA LEU A 321 18.51 0.20 5.39
C LEU A 321 19.60 -0.52 4.58
N LYS A 322 19.22 -1.40 3.65
CA LYS A 322 20.17 -2.03 2.72
C LYS A 322 21.02 -1.00 1.97
N ASN A 323 20.38 0.02 1.39
CA ASN A 323 21.11 1.06 0.66
C ASN A 323 22.07 1.84 1.56
N SER A 324 21.65 2.11 2.80
CA SER A 324 22.47 2.80 3.81
C SER A 324 23.69 1.96 4.20
N LEU A 325 23.47 0.69 4.56
CA LEU A 325 24.53 -0.25 4.92
C LEU A 325 25.53 -0.46 3.77
N ARG A 326 25.02 -0.63 2.55
CA ARG A 326 25.85 -0.72 1.34
C ARG A 326 26.76 0.50 1.19
N ALA A 327 26.19 1.70 1.28
CA ALA A 327 26.97 2.94 1.14
C ALA A 327 28.06 3.04 2.22
N VAL A 328 27.74 2.67 3.47
CA VAL A 328 28.72 2.68 4.57
C VAL A 328 29.87 1.71 4.32
N VAL A 329 29.58 0.46 3.90
CA VAL A 329 30.61 -0.55 3.64
C VAL A 329 31.47 -0.17 2.43
N GLU A 330 30.85 0.26 1.33
CA GLU A 330 31.58 0.63 0.10
C GLU A 330 32.46 1.88 0.31
N ALA A 331 32.00 2.88 1.06
CA ALA A 331 32.78 4.10 1.31
C ALA A 331 33.99 3.88 2.23
N HIS A 332 33.92 2.90 3.13
CA HIS A 332 34.92 2.67 4.16
C HIS A 332 35.86 1.51 3.90
N GLY A 333 35.52 0.64 2.96
CA GLY A 333 36.24 -0.58 2.68
C GLY A 333 35.82 -1.73 3.59
N MET A 334 35.89 -2.95 3.04
CA MET A 334 35.45 -4.17 3.71
C MET A 334 36.39 -4.59 4.85
N ASP A 335 37.65 -4.16 4.81
CA ASP A 335 38.68 -4.49 5.79
C ASP A 335 38.62 -3.62 7.06
N LYS A 336 37.67 -2.69 7.14
CA LYS A 336 37.56 -1.77 8.28
C LYS A 336 37.12 -2.55 9.53
N GLN A 337 37.86 -2.38 10.63
CA GLN A 337 37.54 -3.05 11.90
C GLN A 337 36.22 -2.57 12.51
N GLU A 338 35.90 -1.28 12.38
CA GLU A 338 34.67 -0.69 12.90
C GLU A 338 34.04 0.28 11.89
N PHE A 339 32.77 0.07 11.58
CA PHE A 339 32.00 0.96 10.71
C PHE A 339 31.29 2.06 11.54
N PRO A 340 31.05 3.25 10.95
CA PRO A 340 30.22 4.25 11.59
C PRO A 340 28.79 3.74 11.81
N VAL A 341 28.18 4.17 12.91
CA VAL A 341 26.86 3.69 13.32
C VAL A 341 25.77 4.39 12.50
N THR A 342 24.99 3.61 11.77
CA THR A 342 23.79 4.11 11.08
C THR A 342 22.71 4.40 12.11
N LYS A 343 22.07 5.57 12.05
CA LYS A 343 21.04 5.98 13.03
C LYS A 343 19.65 5.89 12.41
N VAL A 344 18.73 5.22 13.10
CA VAL A 344 17.31 5.17 12.76
C VAL A 344 16.54 5.88 13.87
N ILE A 345 15.89 7.00 13.55
CA ILE A 345 15.14 7.82 14.50
C ILE A 345 13.68 7.82 14.09
N VAL A 346 12.81 7.40 15.00
CA VAL A 346 11.37 7.43 14.83
C VAL A 346 10.78 8.53 15.69
N ALA A 347 10.10 9.48 15.06
CA ALA A 347 9.43 10.59 15.72
C ALA A 347 7.94 10.59 15.40
N GLU A 348 7.11 10.74 16.43
CA GLU A 348 5.67 10.93 16.32
C GLU A 348 5.34 12.41 16.49
N GLY A 349 4.67 12.99 15.49
CA GLY A 349 4.08 14.32 15.54
C GLY A 349 2.55 14.25 15.59
N LYS A 350 1.91 15.43 15.66
CA LYS A 350 0.44 15.53 15.67
C LYS A 350 -0.20 15.01 14.38
N GLU A 351 0.46 15.27 13.25
CA GLU A 351 -0.04 14.89 11.93
C GLU A 351 0.81 13.81 11.28
N ASP A 352 2.09 13.67 11.62
CA ASP A 352 3.01 12.81 10.88
C ASP A 352 3.76 11.86 11.81
N ILE A 353 3.88 10.60 11.40
CA ILE A 353 4.95 9.73 11.91
C ILE A 353 6.10 9.83 10.91
N THR A 354 7.29 10.10 11.45
CA THR A 354 8.53 10.25 10.69
C THR A 354 9.54 9.18 11.09
N ILE A 355 10.01 8.40 10.12
CA ILE A 355 11.17 7.54 10.29
C ILE A 355 12.31 8.16 9.49
N LYS A 356 13.40 8.51 10.19
CA LYS A 356 14.62 9.05 9.62
C LYS A 356 15.72 8.01 9.70
N ILE A 357 16.34 7.71 8.57
CA ILE A 357 17.56 6.90 8.49
C ILE A 357 18.71 7.83 8.09
N SER A 358 19.81 7.77 8.84
CA SER A 358 21.01 8.58 8.64
C SER A 358 22.25 7.70 8.63
N ASP A 359 23.12 7.92 7.64
CA ASP A 359 24.33 7.14 7.39
C ASP A 359 25.53 8.06 7.09
N GLU A 360 26.73 7.51 7.27
CA GLU A 360 28.00 8.15 6.91
C GLU A 360 28.61 7.46 5.68
N GLY A 361 27.78 7.14 4.68
CA GLY A 361 28.19 6.40 3.48
C GLY A 361 28.84 7.25 2.37
N GLY A 362 29.42 8.41 2.70
CA GLY A 362 30.07 9.30 1.74
C GLY A 362 29.12 10.23 0.95
N GLY A 363 27.82 9.94 0.95
CA GLY A 363 26.78 10.78 0.37
C GLY A 363 26.67 10.69 -1.16
N ILE A 364 25.70 11.42 -1.72
CA ILE A 364 25.32 11.40 -3.13
C ILE A 364 25.51 12.80 -3.72
N PRO A 365 26.27 12.95 -4.81
CA PRO A 365 26.43 14.23 -5.49
C PRO A 365 25.09 14.84 -5.89
N ARG A 366 24.95 16.16 -5.78
CA ARG A 366 23.68 16.85 -6.08
C ARG A 366 23.15 16.59 -7.49
N SER A 367 24.05 16.38 -8.45
CA SER A 367 23.71 16.03 -9.84
C SER A 367 23.09 14.63 -9.98
N ALA A 368 23.39 13.70 -9.06
CA ALA A 368 22.89 12.33 -9.08
C ALA A 368 21.60 12.14 -8.26
N ILE A 369 21.24 13.07 -7.36
CA ILE A 369 20.03 12.98 -6.52
C ILE A 369 18.74 12.77 -7.35
N PRO A 370 18.50 13.45 -8.48
CA PRO A 370 17.31 13.18 -9.28
C PRO A 370 17.31 11.78 -9.89
N LEU A 371 18.49 11.22 -10.18
CA LEU A 371 18.67 9.93 -10.83
C LEU A 371 18.38 8.75 -9.90
N VAL A 372 18.56 8.89 -8.58
CA VAL A 372 18.27 7.79 -7.63
C VAL A 372 16.79 7.38 -7.61
N TRP A 373 15.92 8.26 -8.11
CA TRP A 373 14.49 8.00 -8.26
C TRP A 373 14.12 7.41 -9.62
N THR A 374 15.05 7.32 -10.57
CA THR A 374 14.77 6.75 -11.87
C THR A 374 14.95 5.24 -11.85
N TYR A 375 14.03 4.53 -12.50
CA TYR A 375 14.12 3.08 -12.63
C TYR A 375 15.35 2.69 -13.45
N MET A 376 16.00 1.58 -13.11
CA MET A 376 17.23 1.07 -13.76
C MET A 376 18.47 1.95 -13.53
N TYR A 377 18.40 3.02 -12.73
CA TYR A 377 19.59 3.72 -12.27
C TYR A 377 20.21 2.94 -11.11
N THR A 378 21.46 2.54 -11.28
CA THR A 378 22.20 1.80 -10.27
C THR A 378 23.67 2.22 -10.31
N THR A 379 24.30 2.30 -9.15
CA THR A 379 25.72 2.59 -8.98
C THR A 379 26.59 1.34 -9.04
N VAL A 380 26.01 0.18 -9.41
CA VAL A 380 26.69 -1.11 -9.46
C VAL A 380 27.16 -1.39 -10.89
N ASP A 381 28.44 -1.72 -11.07
CA ASP A 381 29.03 -1.95 -12.40
C ASP A 381 28.53 -3.22 -13.10
N ARG A 382 28.00 -4.19 -12.34
CA ARG A 382 27.40 -5.42 -12.87
C ARG A 382 26.04 -5.68 -12.23
N THR A 383 24.97 -5.53 -12.99
CA THR A 383 23.65 -6.03 -12.58
C THR A 383 23.70 -7.56 -12.52
N PRO A 384 23.37 -8.20 -11.38
CA PRO A 384 23.35 -9.65 -11.30
C PRO A 384 22.41 -10.24 -12.36
N ASN A 385 22.83 -11.33 -13.01
CA ASN A 385 21.98 -12.04 -13.96
C ASN A 385 20.76 -12.58 -13.21
N LEU A 386 19.56 -12.28 -13.73
CA LEU A 386 18.33 -12.93 -13.29
C LEU A 386 18.40 -14.38 -13.71
N ASP A 387 18.59 -15.29 -12.76
CA ASP A 387 18.28 -16.69 -13.02
C ASP A 387 16.76 -16.80 -13.28
N PRO A 388 16.32 -17.24 -14.47
CA PRO A 388 14.90 -17.39 -14.78
C PRO A 388 14.19 -18.43 -13.89
N ASP A 389 14.92 -19.32 -13.23
CA ASP A 389 14.39 -20.35 -12.32
C ASP A 389 14.42 -19.93 -10.83
N PHE A 390 14.73 -18.67 -10.52
CA PHE A 390 14.70 -18.17 -9.14
C PHE A 390 13.25 -18.10 -8.62
N ASP A 391 12.83 -19.17 -7.95
CA ASP A 391 11.49 -19.28 -7.36
C ASP A 391 11.34 -18.24 -6.23
N LYS A 392 10.37 -17.34 -6.40
CA LYS A 392 10.23 -16.09 -5.63
C LYS A 392 9.65 -16.25 -4.22
N SER A 393 9.68 -17.45 -3.66
CA SER A 393 9.26 -17.68 -2.27
C SER A 393 10.39 -17.49 -1.27
N ASP A 394 11.65 -17.65 -1.70
CA ASP A 394 12.78 -17.62 -0.79
C ASP A 394 13.54 -16.29 -0.86
N PHE A 395 13.64 -15.69 0.32
CA PHE A 395 14.20 -14.40 0.64
C PHE A 395 15.72 -14.37 0.42
N LYS A 396 16.20 -14.49 -0.82
CA LYS A 396 17.57 -14.09 -1.19
C LYS A 396 17.51 -12.88 -2.11
N ALA A 397 17.02 -11.77 -1.57
CA ALA A 397 17.07 -10.48 -2.25
C ALA A 397 18.53 -10.00 -2.28
N PRO A 398 19.16 -9.81 -3.45
CA PRO A 398 20.55 -9.37 -3.52
C PRO A 398 20.71 -7.99 -2.87
N MET A 399 21.89 -7.75 -2.26
CA MET A 399 22.21 -6.50 -1.54
C MET A 399 22.08 -5.27 -2.43
N ALA A 400 22.47 -5.38 -3.70
CA ALA A 400 22.19 -4.40 -4.75
C ALA A 400 21.32 -5.02 -5.86
N GLY A 401 20.25 -4.32 -6.22
CA GLY A 401 19.27 -4.77 -7.22
C GLY A 401 19.31 -3.95 -8.51
N PHE A 402 18.23 -4.05 -9.29
CA PHE A 402 18.06 -3.37 -10.58
C PHE A 402 17.80 -1.85 -10.50
N GLY A 403 18.10 -1.19 -9.37
CA GLY A 403 17.76 0.23 -9.19
C GLY A 403 16.26 0.49 -9.02
N TYR A 404 15.55 -0.45 -8.36
CA TYR A 404 14.09 -0.41 -8.19
C TYR A 404 13.65 -0.16 -6.74
N GLY A 405 14.54 -0.37 -5.78
CA GLY A 405 14.23 -0.29 -4.34
C GLY A 405 13.69 1.08 -3.93
N LEU A 406 14.46 2.14 -4.14
CA LEU A 406 14.07 3.51 -3.74
C LEU A 406 12.80 4.00 -4.46
N PRO A 407 12.66 3.90 -5.80
CA PRO A 407 11.44 4.31 -6.48
C PRO A 407 10.20 3.55 -5.96
N ILE A 408 10.28 2.23 -5.79
CA ILE A 408 9.15 1.42 -5.31
C ILE A 408 8.82 1.74 -3.84
N SER A 409 9.81 1.89 -2.98
CA SER A 409 9.60 2.28 -1.57
C SER A 409 8.91 3.65 -1.47
N ARG A 410 9.25 4.59 -2.36
CA ARG A 410 8.54 5.87 -2.45
C ARG A 410 7.08 5.70 -2.87
N LEU A 411 6.78 4.81 -3.82
CA LEU A 411 5.40 4.49 -4.19
C LEU A 411 4.61 3.88 -3.03
N TYR A 412 5.21 2.98 -2.24
CA TYR A 412 4.56 2.44 -1.03
C TYR A 412 4.24 3.52 -0.01
N ALA A 413 5.16 4.46 0.22
CA ALA A 413 4.92 5.59 1.11
C ALA A 413 3.78 6.49 0.59
N ARG A 414 3.81 6.81 -0.70
CA ARG A 414 2.79 7.63 -1.36
C ARG A 414 1.43 6.97 -1.38
N TYR A 415 1.33 5.65 -1.52
CA TYR A 415 0.05 4.95 -1.67
C TYR A 415 -0.97 5.29 -0.56
N PHE A 416 -0.52 5.50 0.68
CA PHE A 416 -1.37 5.88 1.81
C PHE A 416 -1.17 7.32 2.29
N GLY A 417 -0.81 8.24 1.39
CA GLY A 417 -0.71 9.67 1.70
C GLY A 417 0.56 10.09 2.42
N GLY A 418 1.59 9.24 2.40
CA GLY A 418 2.92 9.56 2.86
C GLY A 418 3.84 10.04 1.74
N ASP A 419 5.13 10.16 2.04
CA ASP A 419 6.19 10.37 1.04
C ASP A 419 7.52 9.82 1.58
N LEU A 420 8.44 9.57 0.66
CA LEU A 420 9.81 9.18 0.97
C LEU A 420 10.73 10.18 0.27
N LYS A 421 11.40 10.99 1.09
CA LYS A 421 12.35 12.01 0.62
C LYS A 421 13.76 11.52 0.86
N LEU A 422 14.72 11.94 0.04
CA LEU A 422 16.15 11.68 0.24
C LEU A 422 16.84 13.03 0.19
N ILE A 423 17.81 13.22 1.08
CA ILE A 423 18.64 14.40 1.08
C ILE A 423 20.05 13.94 1.47
N SER A 424 21.07 14.41 0.77
CA SER A 424 22.44 13.91 0.95
C SER A 424 23.46 15.05 1.04
N MET A 425 24.57 14.78 1.73
CA MET A 425 25.73 15.65 1.86
C MET A 425 26.95 14.93 1.29
N GLU A 426 27.30 15.29 0.05
CA GLU A 426 28.46 14.74 -0.65
C GLU A 426 29.76 14.92 0.14
N GLY A 427 30.56 13.86 0.22
CA GLY A 427 31.82 13.82 0.97
C GLY A 427 31.66 13.46 2.45
N TYR A 428 30.44 13.26 2.93
CA TYR A 428 30.16 12.88 4.32
C TYR A 428 29.19 11.70 4.39
N GLY A 429 27.97 11.90 3.91
CA GLY A 429 26.90 10.93 4.13
C GLY A 429 25.52 11.56 3.98
N THR A 430 24.53 10.91 4.55
CA THR A 430 23.14 11.36 4.59
C THR A 430 22.80 11.72 6.03
N ASP A 431 23.13 12.94 6.49
CA ASP A 431 23.23 13.23 7.95
C ASP A 431 22.69 14.60 8.47
N GLN A 432 22.63 14.66 9.81
CA GLN A 432 22.35 15.70 10.80
C GLN A 432 23.30 16.91 10.76
N LEU A 433 22.82 18.08 11.22
CA LEU A 433 23.65 19.26 11.50
C LEU A 433 23.45 19.73 12.95
N ASN A 434 24.54 20.06 13.64
CA ASN A 434 24.56 20.83 14.88
C ASN A 434 24.52 22.34 14.56
N ALA A 435 23.68 23.06 15.32
CA ALA A 435 23.58 24.53 15.45
C ALA A 435 23.08 25.36 14.24
N ALA A 436 22.11 26.24 14.54
CA ALA A 436 21.51 27.27 13.70
C ALA A 436 20.58 26.80 12.55
N GLY A 437 19.31 26.57 12.91
CA GLY A 437 18.12 26.83 12.09
C GLY A 437 18.26 26.75 10.58
N ALA A 438 18.42 25.54 10.03
CA ALA A 438 18.16 25.24 8.63
C ALA A 438 17.76 23.76 8.49
N THR A 439 16.69 23.48 7.76
CA THR A 439 16.12 22.13 7.56
C THR A 439 17.14 21.18 6.93
N ALA A 440 17.49 20.12 7.65
CA ALA A 440 18.62 19.23 7.38
C ALA A 440 18.26 17.98 6.53
N PRO A 441 19.27 17.36 5.89
CA PRO A 441 19.11 16.16 5.09
C PRO A 441 18.66 14.88 5.83
N SER A 442 17.70 14.12 5.27
CA SER A 442 17.16 12.88 5.86
C SER A 442 16.42 12.03 4.83
N LEU A 443 16.51 10.69 4.96
CA LEU A 443 15.50 9.82 4.34
C LEU A 443 14.25 9.82 5.21
N VAL A 444 13.29 10.69 4.90
CA VAL A 444 12.09 10.90 5.73
C VAL A 444 10.95 10.10 5.15
N LEU A 445 10.57 9.01 5.82
CA LEU A 445 9.26 8.42 5.61
C LEU A 445 8.25 9.24 6.41
N ARG A 446 7.47 10.10 5.75
CA ARG A 446 6.34 10.78 6.41
C ARG A 446 5.07 10.02 6.12
N LYS A 447 4.26 9.74 7.13
CA LYS A 447 2.87 9.31 6.95
C LYS A 447 1.96 10.29 7.68
N ARG A 448 1.06 10.94 6.94
CA ARG A 448 0.05 11.82 7.52
C ARG A 448 -1.07 11.01 8.17
N LEU A 449 -1.14 11.02 9.49
CA LEU A 449 -2.29 10.62 10.29
C LEU A 449 -3.38 11.67 10.10
N LYS A 450 -4.37 11.42 9.24
CA LYS A 450 -5.64 12.16 9.33
C LYS A 450 -6.37 11.71 10.61
N LEU A 451 -6.06 12.38 11.71
CA LEU A 451 -6.83 12.36 12.94
C LEU A 451 -7.99 13.35 12.81
N GLU A 452 -9.10 12.91 12.22
CA GLU A 452 -10.39 13.40 12.73
C GLU A 452 -10.65 12.63 14.02
N ARG A 453 -10.09 13.17 15.10
CA ARG A 453 -10.31 12.75 16.48
C ARG A 453 -11.71 13.23 16.90
N GLU A 454 -12.75 12.71 16.25
CA GLU A 454 -14.11 12.80 16.77
C GLU A 454 -14.63 11.38 17.05
N VAL A 455 -15.09 11.22 18.29
CA VAL A 455 -15.75 10.03 18.86
C VAL A 455 -14.82 8.93 19.42
N THR A 456 -13.90 9.32 20.31
CA THR A 456 -13.51 8.44 21.45
C THR A 456 -13.37 9.16 22.79
N GLU A 457 -13.74 10.44 22.86
CA GLU A 457 -14.02 11.13 24.13
C GLU A 457 -15.54 11.34 24.27
N ARG A 458 -16.28 10.25 24.41
CA ARG A 458 -17.54 10.28 25.17
C ARG A 458 -17.34 9.46 26.42
N ARG A 459 -16.76 10.15 27.41
CA ARG A 459 -17.07 10.02 28.84
C ARG A 459 -17.21 8.56 29.33
N GLN A 460 -16.12 8.03 29.88
CA GLN A 460 -16.21 7.54 31.26
C GLN A 460 -16.56 8.75 32.15
N VAL A 461 -17.84 9.11 32.15
CA VAL A 461 -18.49 9.76 33.28
C VAL A 461 -19.65 8.82 33.54
N GLY A 462 -19.36 7.78 34.30
CA GLY A 462 -20.39 7.05 35.01
C GLY A 462 -21.11 8.02 35.95
N ASP A 463 -22.38 7.71 36.17
CA ASP A 463 -23.22 8.22 37.24
C ASP A 463 -23.60 9.70 37.22
N ALA A 464 -24.63 10.00 36.42
CA ALA A 464 -25.56 11.10 36.69
C ALA A 464 -27.02 10.68 36.41
N GLN A 465 -27.41 9.48 36.88
CA GLN A 465 -28.81 9.07 37.02
C GLN A 465 -29.21 8.85 38.49
N ALA A 466 -28.45 9.44 39.42
CA ALA A 466 -28.90 9.75 40.76
C ALA A 466 -28.78 11.27 40.93
N VAL A 467 -29.72 11.89 41.63
CA VAL A 467 -29.85 13.35 41.85
C VAL A 467 -30.56 14.13 40.72
N ILE A 468 -31.73 13.64 40.27
CA ILE A 468 -32.82 14.51 39.76
C ILE A 468 -33.87 14.79 40.88
N ASN A 469 -33.55 14.53 42.14
CA ASN A 469 -34.42 14.83 43.27
C ASN A 469 -33.61 15.42 44.45
N ALA A 470 -33.36 16.73 44.44
CA ALA A 470 -33.23 17.57 45.65
C ALA A 470 -33.14 19.06 45.26
N ALA A 471 -33.86 19.91 45.99
CA ALA A 471 -34.14 21.33 45.75
C ALA A 471 -32.94 22.28 46.05
N PRO A 472 -33.01 23.58 45.69
CA PRO A 472 -31.89 24.52 45.86
C PRO A 472 -31.89 25.14 47.25
N GLY A 473 -30.70 25.25 47.86
CA GLY A 473 -30.51 25.93 49.13
C GLY A 473 -29.04 26.01 49.55
N ASP A 474 -28.47 27.19 49.30
CA ASP A 474 -27.85 28.03 50.35
C ASP A 474 -26.46 27.71 50.97
N PHE A 475 -25.67 28.79 51.04
CA PHE A 475 -24.54 29.11 51.95
C PHE A 475 -23.08 28.68 51.69
N CYS A 476 -22.28 29.72 51.37
CA CYS A 476 -21.05 30.19 52.04
C CYS A 476 -19.72 29.41 52.03
N ARG A 477 -18.64 30.18 51.71
CA ARG A 477 -17.28 30.33 52.34
C ARG A 477 -16.49 29.03 52.60
N SER A 478 -15.19 28.88 52.34
CA SER A 478 -13.99 29.72 52.57
C SER A 478 -12.80 28.92 52.01
N SER A 479 -11.85 29.55 51.29
CA SER A 479 -10.47 29.84 51.70
C SER A 479 -9.51 28.65 51.94
N ASP A 480 -8.28 28.87 51.44
CA ASP A 480 -6.99 28.26 51.84
C ASP A 480 -6.69 26.85 51.34
N ALA A 481 -5.45 26.40 51.12
CA ALA A 481 -4.11 26.94 50.85
C ALA A 481 -3.17 25.70 50.84
N HIS A 482 -1.94 25.85 50.32
CA HIS A 482 -0.76 24.95 50.47
C HIS A 482 -0.76 23.63 49.66
N GLU A 483 0.15 23.50 48.68
CA GLU A 483 1.53 22.95 48.80
C GLU A 483 1.55 21.44 49.09
N LEU A 484 1.81 20.65 48.05
CA LEU A 484 3.12 20.03 47.76
C LEU A 484 3.10 19.37 46.37
#